data_AF-A0A9P7PTY5-F1
#
_entry.id   AF-A0A9P7PTY5-F1
#
_cell.length_a   1.000
_cell.length_b   1.000
_cell.length_c   1.000
_cell.angle_alpha   90.00
_cell.angle_beta   90.00
_cell.angle_gamma   90.00
#
_symmetry.space_group_name_H-M   'P 1'
#
loop_
_entity.id
_entity.type
_entity.pdbx_description
1 polymer ?
#
loop_
_entity_poly.entity_id
_entity_poly.type
_entity_poly.pdbx_seq_one_letter_code
_entity_poly.pdbx_strand_id
1 'polypeptide(L)'
;MMGWIILNCAWCAQQYRNFGFVTDSIICITVVQAVYIVDSWWFEPAILTTMDITTDGFGTMLAFGDLVWVPFIYSLQTRYLSVHPVSLGPLGLAGAIGLIALGFYIFRSANSQKNTFRTNPEDAQVAHLKYIETKTGSKLLITGWWGIARHINYLGDWIQSWAYSLPTGMSGYQILAAGAGAAGEGVFIMRDGRQVIQGDSRGWAVPITYFYILYFAILLIHRDRRDDEKCQRKYGDDWQKYKQIVRYRIIPGIY
;
A
#
# COMPACT_ATOMS: atom_id res chain seq x y z
N MET A 1 12.09 -6.26 -1.87
CA MET A 1 11.41 -5.24 -2.71
C MET A 1 11.66 -5.39 -4.22
N MET A 2 12.90 -5.48 -4.73
CA MET A 2 13.15 -5.61 -6.19
C MET A 2 12.40 -6.79 -6.85
N GLY A 3 12.31 -7.94 -6.17
CA GLY A 3 11.55 -9.09 -6.66
C GLY A 3 10.07 -8.80 -6.93
N TRP A 4 9.46 -7.83 -6.22
CA TRP A 4 8.07 -7.41 -6.46
C TRP A 4 7.94 -6.72 -7.84
N ILE A 5 8.84 -5.81 -8.19
CA ILE A 5 8.87 -5.18 -9.53
C ILE A 5 9.04 -6.25 -10.61
N ILE A 6 10.01 -7.15 -10.42
CA ILE A 6 10.31 -8.21 -11.39
C ILE A 6 9.06 -9.08 -11.63
N LEU A 7 8.36 -9.48 -10.56
CA LEU A 7 7.14 -10.27 -10.69
C LEU A 7 6.03 -9.49 -11.42
N ASN A 8 5.81 -8.21 -11.08
CA ASN A 8 4.82 -7.39 -11.80
C ASN A 8 5.12 -7.30 -13.31
N CYS A 9 6.40 -7.09 -13.67
CA CYS A 9 6.83 -7.08 -15.07
C CYS A 9 6.63 -8.45 -15.74
N ALA A 10 6.93 -9.55 -15.03
CA ALA A 10 6.68 -10.90 -15.54
C ALA A 10 5.19 -11.16 -15.77
N TRP A 11 4.31 -10.65 -14.91
CA TRP A 11 2.86 -10.76 -15.07
C TRP A 11 2.33 -9.92 -16.24
N CYS A 12 2.89 -8.73 -16.47
CA CYS A 12 2.61 -7.95 -17.70
C CYS A 12 3.02 -8.73 -18.96
N ALA A 13 4.24 -9.30 -18.96
CA ALA A 13 4.72 -10.12 -20.06
C ALA A 13 3.86 -11.37 -20.28
N GLN A 14 3.37 -11.99 -19.20
CA GLN A 14 2.43 -13.11 -19.28
C GLN A 14 1.10 -12.69 -19.90
N GLN A 15 0.53 -11.54 -19.53
CA GLN A 15 -0.71 -11.05 -20.13
C GLN A 15 -0.55 -10.87 -21.65
N TYR A 16 0.56 -10.25 -22.07
CA TYR A 16 0.88 -10.10 -23.49
C TYR A 16 1.06 -11.45 -24.20
N ARG A 17 1.74 -12.41 -23.55
CA ARG A 17 1.90 -13.77 -24.09
C ARG A 17 0.56 -14.48 -24.24
N ASN A 18 -0.36 -14.31 -23.29
CA ASN A 18 -1.66 -14.97 -23.29
C ASN A 18 -2.62 -14.34 -24.30
N PHE A 19 -2.69 -13.02 -24.40
CA PHE A 19 -3.76 -12.32 -25.15
C PHE A 19 -3.26 -11.47 -26.33
N GLY A 20 -1.96 -11.20 -26.40
CA GLY A 20 -1.37 -10.33 -27.41
C GLY A 20 -1.54 -8.83 -27.19
N PHE A 21 -2.07 -8.43 -26.03
CA PHE A 21 -2.15 -7.05 -25.59
C PHE A 21 -1.93 -6.97 -24.07
N VAL A 22 -1.74 -5.77 -23.55
CA VAL A 22 -1.62 -5.49 -22.12
C VAL A 22 -2.66 -4.45 -21.73
N THR A 23 -3.39 -4.66 -20.63
CA THR A 23 -4.46 -3.76 -20.17
C THR A 23 -3.91 -2.53 -19.44
N ASP A 24 -4.66 -1.44 -19.47
CA ASP A 24 -4.35 -0.21 -18.73
C ASP A 24 -4.25 -0.45 -17.21
N SER A 25 -5.09 -1.32 -16.66
CA SER A 25 -5.13 -1.69 -15.25
C SER A 25 -3.82 -2.28 -14.73
N ILE A 26 -3.26 -3.27 -15.44
CA ILE A 26 -2.05 -3.98 -15.00
C ILE A 26 -0.83 -3.07 -15.15
N ILE A 27 -0.81 -2.22 -16.18
CA ILE A 27 0.24 -1.20 -16.36
C ILE A 27 0.17 -0.19 -15.22
N CYS A 28 -1.02 0.33 -14.92
CA CYS A 28 -1.23 1.30 -13.84
C CYS A 28 -0.72 0.75 -12.50
N ILE A 29 -1.15 -0.45 -12.10
CA ILE A 29 -0.70 -1.07 -10.84
C ILE A 29 0.81 -1.30 -10.85
N THR A 30 1.36 -1.83 -11.96
CA THR A 30 2.79 -2.11 -12.07
C THR A 30 3.63 -0.83 -11.90
N VAL A 31 3.27 0.25 -12.58
CA VAL A 31 3.96 1.54 -12.50
C VAL A 31 3.86 2.12 -11.10
N VAL A 32 2.67 2.12 -10.50
CA VAL A 32 2.45 2.72 -9.18
C VAL A 32 3.20 1.97 -8.10
N GLN A 33 3.15 0.63 -8.11
CA GLN A 33 3.90 -0.20 -7.17
C GLN A 33 5.42 -0.02 -7.38
N ALA A 34 5.89 0.15 -8.62
CA ALA A 34 7.29 0.48 -8.89
C ALA A 34 7.67 1.86 -8.34
N VAL A 35 6.83 2.89 -8.49
CA VAL A 35 7.05 4.23 -7.91
C VAL A 35 7.15 4.15 -6.39
N TYR A 36 6.26 3.41 -5.72
CA TYR A 36 6.32 3.19 -4.27
C TYR A 36 7.66 2.55 -3.83
N ILE A 37 8.15 1.57 -4.59
CA ILE A 37 9.42 0.90 -4.29
C ILE A 37 10.61 1.83 -4.53
N VAL A 38 10.63 2.57 -5.64
CA VAL A 38 11.70 3.53 -5.94
C VAL A 38 11.73 4.66 -4.91
N ASP A 39 10.56 5.13 -4.48
CA ASP A 39 10.41 6.09 -3.40
C ASP A 39 10.96 5.54 -2.07
N SER A 40 10.77 4.25 -1.78
CA SER A 40 11.40 3.61 -0.61
C SER A 40 12.94 3.60 -0.70
N TRP A 41 13.52 3.42 -1.89
CA TRP A 41 14.98 3.49 -2.08
C TRP A 41 15.51 4.91 -1.98
N TRP A 42 14.78 5.89 -2.53
CA TRP A 42 15.15 7.29 -2.41
C TRP A 42 15.20 7.75 -0.95
N PHE A 43 14.28 7.22 -0.13
CA PHE A 43 14.20 7.48 1.30
C PHE A 43 14.74 6.33 2.16
N GLU A 44 15.71 5.57 1.64
CA GLU A 44 16.35 4.44 2.34
C GLU A 44 16.85 4.78 3.76
N PRO A 45 17.45 5.97 4.03
CA PRO A 45 17.87 6.31 5.39
C PRO A 45 16.72 6.28 6.43
N ALA A 46 15.47 6.53 6.00
CA ALA A 46 14.32 6.44 6.89
C ALA A 46 14.02 4.98 7.30
N ILE A 47 14.32 4.00 6.44
CA ILE A 47 14.11 2.57 6.70
C ILE A 47 15.02 2.10 7.85
N LEU A 48 16.24 2.63 7.95
CA LEU A 48 17.20 2.30 9.02
C LEU A 48 16.68 2.66 10.43
N THR A 49 15.64 3.49 10.52
CA THR A 49 15.01 3.89 11.80
C THR A 49 13.79 3.06 12.17
N THR A 50 13.39 2.09 11.33
CA THR A 50 12.19 1.27 11.55
C THR A 50 12.38 0.25 12.66
N MET A 51 11.28 -0.28 13.20
CA MET A 51 11.32 -1.29 14.26
C MET A 51 12.02 -2.56 13.81
N ASP A 52 11.78 -2.99 12.57
CA ASP A 52 12.38 -4.19 11.96
C ASP A 52 13.91 -4.14 11.97
N ILE A 53 14.51 -2.95 11.87
CA ILE A 53 15.97 -2.75 11.88
C ILE A 53 16.50 -2.47 13.29
N THR A 54 15.81 -1.62 14.06
CA THR A 54 16.34 -1.08 15.32
C THR A 54 16.00 -1.91 16.55
N THR A 55 14.94 -2.70 16.49
CA THR A 55 14.32 -3.34 17.66
C THR A 55 14.09 -4.83 17.45
N ASP A 56 13.62 -5.23 16.27
CA ASP A 56 13.30 -6.63 15.99
C ASP A 56 14.59 -7.36 15.56
N GLY A 57 14.85 -8.52 16.15
CA GLY A 57 15.98 -9.37 15.76
C GLY A 57 15.71 -10.09 14.45
N PHE A 58 16.75 -10.29 13.63
CA PHE A 58 16.61 -11.05 12.39
C PHE A 58 16.41 -12.55 12.65
N GLY A 59 15.39 -13.13 12.01
CA GLY A 59 15.03 -14.54 12.17
C GLY A 59 14.06 -14.99 11.09
N THR A 60 13.57 -16.22 11.21
CA THR A 60 12.74 -16.86 10.16
C THR A 60 11.52 -16.03 9.74
N MET A 61 10.87 -15.35 10.69
CA MET A 61 9.69 -14.52 10.41
C MET A 61 10.03 -13.34 9.48
N LEU A 62 11.10 -12.58 9.78
CA LEU A 62 11.53 -11.46 8.93
C LEU A 62 12.08 -11.97 7.59
N ALA A 63 12.91 -13.02 7.59
CA ALA A 63 13.43 -13.60 6.35
C ALA A 63 12.31 -14.08 5.41
N PHE A 64 11.28 -14.74 5.94
CA PHE A 64 10.10 -15.15 5.17
C PHE A 64 9.30 -13.93 4.69
N GLY A 65 9.11 -12.94 5.56
CA GLY A 65 8.47 -11.66 5.22
C GLY A 65 9.12 -11.01 4.00
N ASP A 66 10.44 -10.86 4.04
CA ASP A 66 11.21 -10.14 3.03
C ASP A 66 11.33 -10.88 1.69
N LEU A 67 11.60 -12.20 1.75
CA LEU A 67 11.93 -13.00 0.57
C LEU A 67 10.72 -13.66 -0.08
N VAL A 68 9.69 -13.99 0.69
CA VAL A 68 8.52 -14.72 0.20
C VAL A 68 7.25 -13.88 0.30
N TRP A 69 6.93 -13.33 1.47
CA TRP A 69 5.66 -12.65 1.65
C TRP A 69 5.53 -11.42 0.75
N VAL A 70 6.49 -10.49 0.81
CA VAL A 70 6.44 -9.24 0.04
C VAL A 70 6.34 -9.49 -1.46
N PRO A 71 7.28 -10.19 -2.14
CA PRO A 71 7.21 -10.32 -3.59
C PRO A 71 5.98 -11.10 -4.08
N PHE A 72 5.59 -12.18 -3.40
CA PHE A 72 4.54 -13.08 -3.91
C PHE A 72 3.12 -12.63 -3.52
N ILE A 73 2.93 -12.00 -2.35
CA ILE A 73 1.61 -11.49 -1.94
C ILE A 73 1.33 -10.13 -2.57
N TYR A 74 2.33 -9.25 -2.68
CA TYR A 74 2.11 -7.87 -3.16
C TYR A 74 1.94 -7.81 -4.69
N SER A 75 2.30 -8.88 -5.40
CA SER A 75 2.06 -9.04 -6.85
C SER A 75 0.79 -9.81 -7.18
N LEU A 76 -0.07 -10.14 -6.20
CA LEU A 76 -1.29 -10.92 -6.45
C LEU A 76 -2.26 -10.25 -7.43
N GLN A 77 -2.34 -8.92 -7.42
CA GLN A 77 -3.25 -8.17 -8.29
C GLN A 77 -2.78 -8.22 -9.74
N THR A 78 -1.49 -8.02 -9.99
CA THR A 78 -0.92 -8.13 -11.35
C THR A 78 -0.93 -9.58 -11.83
N ARG A 79 -0.70 -10.56 -10.94
CA ARG A 79 -0.87 -12.00 -11.22
C ARG A 79 -2.31 -12.34 -11.62
N TYR A 80 -3.31 -11.79 -10.92
CA TYR A 80 -4.71 -12.02 -11.27
C TYR A 80 -5.02 -11.43 -12.66
N LEU A 81 -4.59 -10.18 -12.90
CA LEU A 81 -4.82 -9.48 -14.16
C LEU A 81 -4.10 -10.11 -15.35
N SER A 82 -2.98 -10.81 -15.15
CA SER A 82 -2.29 -11.53 -16.23
C SER A 82 -3.09 -12.69 -16.81
N VAL A 83 -4.07 -13.19 -16.06
CA VAL A 83 -4.97 -14.28 -16.47
C VAL A 83 -6.36 -13.77 -16.81
N HIS A 84 -6.90 -12.83 -16.02
CA HIS A 84 -8.19 -12.19 -16.30
C HIS A 84 -7.98 -10.68 -16.58
N PRO A 85 -7.80 -10.29 -17.85
CA PRO A 85 -7.55 -8.91 -18.22
C PRO A 85 -8.78 -8.04 -17.94
N VAL A 86 -8.57 -6.89 -17.31
CA VAL A 86 -9.62 -5.90 -17.03
C VAL A 86 -9.16 -4.57 -17.60
N SER A 87 -9.97 -3.91 -18.42
CA SER A 87 -9.67 -2.54 -18.86
C SER A 87 -10.52 -1.56 -18.06
N LEU A 88 -9.88 -0.57 -17.43
CA LEU A 88 -10.58 0.44 -16.61
C LEU A 88 -11.17 1.56 -17.46
N GLY A 89 -10.56 1.83 -18.62
CA GLY A 89 -10.86 2.99 -19.43
C GLY A 89 -10.44 4.30 -18.75
N PRO A 90 -10.60 5.44 -19.44
CA PRO A 90 -10.07 6.72 -18.95
C PRO A 90 -10.61 7.13 -17.57
N LEU A 91 -11.91 6.93 -17.32
CA LEU A 91 -12.54 7.31 -16.05
C LEU A 91 -12.11 6.41 -14.90
N GLY A 92 -12.08 5.09 -15.11
CA GLY A 92 -11.63 4.15 -14.09
C GLY A 92 -10.16 4.34 -13.76
N LEU A 93 -9.33 4.60 -14.78
CA LEU A 93 -7.91 4.90 -14.61
C LEU A 93 -7.69 6.22 -13.87
N ALA A 94 -8.44 7.28 -14.20
CA ALA A 94 -8.38 8.56 -13.49
C ALA A 94 -8.79 8.40 -12.01
N GLY A 95 -9.82 7.60 -11.72
CA GLY A 95 -10.23 7.27 -10.35
C GLY A 95 -9.14 6.53 -9.58
N ALA A 96 -8.52 5.51 -10.19
CA ALA A 96 -7.43 4.75 -9.57
C ALA A 96 -6.21 5.66 -9.28
N ILE A 97 -5.78 6.45 -10.27
CA ILE A 97 -4.67 7.40 -10.12
C ILE A 97 -4.99 8.45 -9.06
N GLY A 98 -6.22 8.98 -9.04
CA GLY A 98 -6.65 9.96 -8.04
C GLY A 98 -6.56 9.41 -6.61
N LEU A 99 -6.99 8.16 -6.40
CA LEU A 99 -6.91 7.50 -5.09
C LEU A 99 -5.46 7.27 -4.65
N ILE A 100 -4.60 6.83 -5.58
CA ILE A 100 -3.16 6.66 -5.35
C ILE A 100 -2.51 7.99 -5.00
N ALA A 101 -2.76 9.03 -5.81
CA ALA A 101 -2.18 10.35 -5.63
C ALA A 101 -2.57 10.93 -4.27
N LEU A 102 -3.84 10.76 -3.86
CA LEU A 102 -4.31 11.18 -2.54
C LEU A 102 -3.57 10.47 -1.41
N GLY A 103 -3.53 9.13 -1.46
CA GLY A 103 -2.88 8.35 -0.40
C GLY A 103 -1.37 8.60 -0.33
N PHE A 104 -0.70 8.65 -1.48
CA PHE A 104 0.73 8.95 -1.59
C PHE A 104 1.04 10.37 -1.11
N TYR A 105 0.20 11.35 -1.46
CA TYR A 105 0.33 12.72 -0.97
C TYR A 105 0.25 12.79 0.56
N ILE A 106 -0.77 12.17 1.18
CA ILE A 106 -0.91 12.14 2.65
C ILE A 106 0.32 11.46 3.27
N PHE A 107 0.72 10.29 2.78
CA PHE A 107 1.85 9.54 3.29
C PHE A 107 3.16 10.35 3.21
N ARG A 108 3.49 10.86 2.01
CA ARG A 108 4.75 11.55 1.74
C ARG A 108 4.79 12.90 2.41
N SER A 109 3.73 13.70 2.35
CA SER A 109 3.69 15.02 2.97
C SER A 109 3.75 14.95 4.50
N ALA A 110 3.09 13.97 5.14
CA ALA A 110 3.19 13.77 6.59
C ALA A 110 4.60 13.36 7.02
N ASN A 111 5.23 12.44 6.29
CA ASN A 111 6.60 12.01 6.58
C ASN A 111 7.62 13.14 6.33
N SER A 112 7.50 13.87 5.23
CA SER A 112 8.36 15.03 4.94
C SER A 112 8.20 16.12 5.99
N GLN A 113 6.97 16.43 6.43
CA GLN A 113 6.73 17.40 7.51
C GLN A 113 7.48 17.01 8.79
N LYS A 114 7.42 15.73 9.19
CA LYS A 114 8.16 15.23 10.35
C LYS A 114 9.67 15.31 10.14
N ASN A 115 10.15 14.93 8.95
CA ASN A 115 11.57 14.89 8.65
C ASN A 115 12.18 16.30 8.66
N THR A 116 11.58 17.24 7.92
CA THR A 116 11.99 18.63 7.88
C THR A 116 11.99 19.23 9.29
N PHE A 117 10.93 19.01 10.07
CA PHE A 117 10.87 19.51 11.46
C PHE A 117 11.97 18.93 12.36
N ARG A 118 12.33 17.64 12.19
CA ARG A 118 13.39 17.02 12.99
C ARG A 118 14.79 17.45 12.57
N THR A 119 14.99 17.81 11.30
CA THR A 119 16.28 18.27 10.77
C THR A 119 16.49 19.77 11.02
N ASN A 120 15.49 20.60 10.70
CA ASN A 120 15.53 22.04 10.88
C ASN A 120 14.15 22.56 11.31
N PRO A 121 13.89 22.69 12.63
CA PRO A 121 12.63 23.23 13.14
C PRO A 121 12.33 24.67 12.68
N GLU A 122 13.36 25.46 12.33
CA GLU A 122 13.24 26.87 11.91
C GLU A 122 12.98 27.02 10.40
N ASP A 123 12.88 25.91 9.65
CA ASP A 123 12.54 25.96 8.24
C ASP A 123 11.14 26.57 8.05
N ALA A 124 11.00 27.51 7.11
CA ALA A 124 9.76 28.25 6.87
C ALA A 124 8.55 27.33 6.62
N GLN A 125 8.75 26.12 6.09
CA GLN A 125 7.70 25.15 5.85
C GLN A 125 7.11 24.54 7.14
N VAL A 126 7.85 24.56 8.25
CA VAL A 126 7.47 23.87 9.50
C VAL A 126 7.59 24.73 10.75
N ALA A 127 8.18 25.92 10.67
CA ALA A 127 8.37 26.83 11.81
C ALA A 127 7.06 27.26 12.49
N HIS A 128 5.96 27.26 11.73
CA HIS A 128 4.62 27.54 12.25
C HIS A 128 4.01 26.37 13.05
N LEU A 129 4.63 25.19 13.03
CA LEU A 129 4.11 24.00 13.71
C LEU A 129 4.39 24.06 15.21
N LYS A 130 3.35 23.77 16.00
CA LYS A 130 3.43 23.67 17.46
C LYS A 130 3.83 22.25 17.86
N TYR A 131 4.54 22.15 18.98
CA TYR A 131 4.99 20.88 19.54
C TYR A 131 4.95 20.87 21.07
N ILE A 132 4.98 19.67 21.65
CA ILE A 132 5.31 19.44 23.06
C ILE A 132 6.80 19.08 23.13
N GLU A 133 7.55 19.79 23.95
CA GLU A 133 8.89 19.37 24.33
C GLU A 133 8.78 18.38 25.50
N THR A 134 9.29 17.18 25.29
CA THR A 134 9.25 16.10 26.30
C THR A 134 10.40 16.28 27.29
N LYS A 135 10.26 15.70 28.48
CA LYS A 135 11.33 15.61 29.51
C LYS A 135 12.61 14.96 28.99
N THR A 136 12.52 14.16 27.92
CA THR A 136 13.67 13.51 27.25
C THR A 136 14.35 14.40 26.19
N GLY A 137 13.89 15.65 26.00
CA GLY A 137 14.38 16.58 24.97
C GLY A 137 13.86 16.31 23.55
N SER A 138 13.02 15.28 23.37
CA SER A 138 12.35 15.04 22.07
C SER A 138 11.17 15.98 21.89
N LYS A 139 10.88 16.38 20.64
CA LYS A 139 9.75 17.25 20.27
C LYS A 139 8.64 16.44 19.60
N LEU A 140 7.40 16.57 20.10
CA LEU A 140 6.21 15.91 19.57
C LEU A 140 5.29 16.93 18.90
N LEU A 141 5.13 16.85 17.57
CA LEU A 141 4.31 17.77 16.78
C LEU A 141 2.81 17.62 17.11
N ILE A 142 2.13 18.72 17.45
CA ILE A 142 0.69 18.73 17.80
C ILE A 142 -0.19 19.48 16.78
N THR A 143 0.39 19.99 15.70
CA THR A 143 -0.32 20.64 14.59
C THR A 143 0.15 20.07 13.25
N GLY A 144 -0.50 20.47 12.15
CA GLY A 144 -0.24 19.89 10.83
C GLY A 144 -0.77 18.45 10.75
N TRP A 145 -0.10 17.60 9.97
CA TRP A 145 -0.48 16.20 9.79
C TRP A 145 -0.52 15.44 11.13
N TRP A 146 0.51 15.65 11.95
CA TRP A 146 0.66 15.00 13.26
C TRP A 146 -0.29 15.55 14.32
N GLY A 147 -0.92 16.71 14.07
CA GLY A 147 -2.01 17.23 14.89
C GLY A 147 -3.38 16.63 14.57
N ILE A 148 -3.57 16.11 13.35
CA ILE A 148 -4.83 15.51 12.89
C ILE A 148 -4.99 14.09 13.46
N ALA A 149 -3.96 13.26 13.31
CA ALA A 149 -3.89 11.92 13.90
C ALA A 149 -2.42 11.56 14.15
N ARG A 150 -2.19 10.70 15.16
CA ARG A 150 -0.83 10.31 15.58
C ARG A 150 -0.07 9.57 14.47
N HIS A 151 -0.79 8.88 13.59
CA HIS A 151 -0.27 8.11 12.47
C HIS A 151 -1.07 8.37 11.19
N ILE A 152 -1.26 9.65 10.83
CA ILE A 152 -1.97 10.00 9.59
C ILE A 152 -1.25 9.51 8.33
N ASN A 153 0.07 9.31 8.40
CA ASN A 153 0.84 8.68 7.33
C ASN A 153 0.38 7.24 7.06
N TYR A 154 -0.04 6.48 8.08
CA TYR A 154 -0.59 5.13 7.90
C TYR A 154 -1.95 5.16 7.20
N LEU A 155 -2.76 6.21 7.39
CA LEU A 155 -3.98 6.40 6.60
C LEU A 155 -3.66 6.58 5.12
N GLY A 156 -2.66 7.42 4.79
CA GLY A 156 -2.22 7.60 3.41
C GLY A 156 -1.73 6.30 2.77
N ASP A 157 -0.98 5.50 3.53
CA ASP A 157 -0.51 4.17 3.09
C ASP A 157 -1.68 3.19 2.88
N TRP A 158 -2.65 3.18 3.79
CA TRP A 158 -3.83 2.34 3.66
C TRP A 158 -4.70 2.75 2.47
N ILE A 159 -4.90 4.05 2.20
CA ILE A 159 -5.65 4.53 1.02
C ILE A 159 -5.01 4.02 -0.28
N GLN A 160 -3.68 4.03 -0.40
CA GLN A 160 -2.99 3.50 -1.58
C GLN A 160 -3.27 2.00 -1.78
N SER A 161 -3.36 1.22 -0.69
CA SER A 161 -3.64 -0.22 -0.75
C SER A 161 -4.95 -0.55 -1.49
N TRP A 162 -5.97 0.32 -1.38
CA TRP A 162 -7.24 0.15 -2.08
C TRP A 162 -7.08 0.24 -3.59
N ALA A 163 -6.31 1.21 -4.06
CA ALA A 163 -6.09 1.42 -5.48
C ALA A 163 -5.30 0.29 -6.16
N TYR A 164 -4.55 -0.51 -5.39
CA TYR A 164 -3.90 -1.70 -5.92
C TYR A 164 -4.92 -2.81 -6.22
N SER A 165 -5.92 -3.00 -5.36
CA SER A 165 -6.89 -4.10 -5.48
C SER A 165 -8.13 -3.75 -6.28
N LEU A 166 -8.60 -2.49 -6.26
CA LEU A 166 -9.81 -2.05 -6.99
C LEU A 166 -9.81 -2.40 -8.49
N PRO A 167 -8.68 -2.32 -9.22
CA PRO A 167 -8.66 -2.70 -10.63
C PRO A 167 -8.96 -4.18 -10.93
N THR A 168 -8.94 -5.05 -9.91
CA THR A 168 -9.33 -6.46 -10.07
C THR A 168 -10.85 -6.67 -10.04
N GLY A 169 -11.62 -5.66 -9.60
CA GLY A 169 -13.08 -5.66 -9.58
C GLY A 169 -13.70 -6.84 -8.82
N MET A 170 -14.83 -7.34 -9.29
CA MET A 170 -15.44 -8.59 -8.80
C MET A 170 -14.64 -9.80 -9.31
N SER A 171 -13.46 -9.99 -8.73
CA SER A 171 -12.47 -10.93 -9.23
C SER A 171 -12.90 -12.39 -9.08
N GLY A 172 -12.58 -13.20 -10.07
CA GLY A 172 -12.82 -14.64 -10.15
C GLY A 172 -13.04 -15.04 -11.60
N TYR A 173 -12.41 -16.14 -12.02
CA TYR A 173 -12.45 -16.61 -13.40
C TYR A 173 -12.37 -18.13 -13.48
N GLN A 174 -12.83 -18.65 -14.60
CA GLN A 174 -12.72 -20.03 -15.04
C GLN A 174 -11.93 -20.06 -16.34
N ILE A 175 -11.10 -21.09 -16.53
CA ILE A 175 -10.40 -21.33 -17.79
C ILE A 175 -11.02 -22.55 -18.45
N LEU A 176 -11.70 -22.33 -19.56
CA LEU A 176 -12.30 -23.37 -20.37
C LEU A 176 -11.31 -23.88 -21.42
N ALA A 177 -11.46 -25.14 -21.81
CA ALA A 177 -10.69 -25.75 -22.87
C ALA A 177 -10.90 -25.04 -24.22
N ALA A 178 -9.91 -25.14 -25.11
CA ALA A 178 -10.04 -24.61 -26.46
C ALA A 178 -11.24 -25.24 -27.18
N GLY A 179 -12.07 -24.41 -27.81
CA GLY A 179 -13.27 -24.87 -28.50
C GLY A 179 -14.50 -25.08 -27.60
N ALA A 180 -14.47 -24.70 -26.32
CA ALA A 180 -15.61 -24.79 -25.41
C ALA A 180 -16.82 -23.90 -25.81
N GLY A 181 -16.66 -23.02 -26.80
CA GLY A 181 -17.78 -22.29 -27.41
C GLY A 181 -18.38 -21.19 -26.55
N ALA A 182 -17.74 -20.76 -25.44
CA ALA A 182 -18.20 -19.59 -24.71
C ALA A 182 -18.00 -18.35 -25.59
N ALA A 183 -19.09 -17.59 -25.78
CA ALA A 183 -19.14 -16.38 -26.56
C ALA A 183 -20.00 -15.35 -25.83
N GLY A 184 -19.59 -14.09 -25.86
CA GLY A 184 -20.27 -13.00 -25.18
C GLY A 184 -19.29 -11.97 -24.61
N GLU A 185 -19.85 -10.91 -24.02
CA GLU A 185 -19.05 -9.91 -23.32
C GLU A 185 -18.31 -10.53 -22.12
N GLY A 186 -17.03 -10.17 -21.94
CA GLY A 186 -16.22 -10.67 -20.83
C GLY A 186 -15.60 -12.06 -21.06
N VAL A 187 -15.66 -12.60 -22.28
CA VAL A 187 -14.88 -13.79 -22.68
C VAL A 187 -13.55 -13.34 -23.28
N PHE A 188 -12.43 -13.79 -22.70
CA PHE A 188 -11.10 -13.55 -23.25
C PHE A 188 -10.51 -14.84 -23.80
N ILE A 189 -10.12 -14.83 -25.07
CA ILE A 189 -9.53 -15.98 -25.74
C ILE A 189 -8.00 -15.86 -25.65
N MET A 190 -7.37 -16.84 -25.01
CA MET A 190 -5.91 -16.97 -24.99
C MET A 190 -5.41 -17.40 -26.37
N ARG A 191 -4.14 -17.10 -26.68
CA ARG A 191 -3.49 -17.48 -27.95
C ARG A 191 -3.43 -18.99 -28.19
N ASP A 192 -3.52 -19.81 -27.15
CA ASP A 192 -3.60 -21.27 -27.24
C ASP A 192 -5.05 -21.78 -27.42
N GLY A 193 -6.01 -20.88 -27.58
CA GLY A 193 -7.43 -21.17 -27.80
C GLY A 193 -8.25 -21.34 -26.53
N ARG A 194 -7.65 -21.42 -25.33
CA ARG A 194 -8.39 -21.48 -24.07
C ARG A 194 -9.20 -20.20 -23.85
N GLN A 195 -10.32 -20.32 -23.17
CA GLN A 195 -11.22 -19.18 -22.92
C GLN A 195 -11.24 -18.85 -21.42
N VAL A 196 -11.01 -17.59 -21.08
CA VAL A 196 -11.14 -17.08 -19.71
C VAL A 196 -12.48 -16.36 -19.60
N ILE A 197 -13.33 -16.84 -18.70
CA ILE A 197 -14.64 -16.25 -18.42
C ILE A 197 -14.79 -16.05 -16.91
N GLN A 198 -15.63 -15.12 -16.48
CA GLN A 198 -15.98 -15.04 -15.07
C GLN A 198 -16.95 -16.15 -14.65
N GLY A 199 -17.99 -16.39 -15.45
CA GLY A 199 -19.03 -17.39 -15.18
C GLY A 199 -19.58 -17.31 -13.74
N ASP A 200 -19.85 -18.47 -13.16
CA ASP A 200 -20.29 -18.60 -11.77
C ASP A 200 -19.20 -18.25 -10.75
N SER A 201 -17.95 -18.14 -11.19
CA SER A 201 -16.81 -17.81 -10.33
C SER A 201 -16.64 -16.31 -10.09
N ARG A 202 -17.50 -15.45 -10.66
CA ARG A 202 -17.46 -13.99 -10.42
C ARG A 202 -17.51 -13.70 -8.92
N GLY A 203 -16.51 -12.97 -8.42
CA GLY A 203 -16.41 -12.60 -7.01
C GLY A 203 -15.68 -13.62 -6.11
N TRP A 204 -15.45 -14.85 -6.55
CA TRP A 204 -14.82 -15.90 -5.72
C TRP A 204 -13.36 -15.59 -5.36
N ALA A 205 -12.66 -14.82 -6.18
CA ALA A 205 -11.28 -14.42 -5.92
C ALA A 205 -11.17 -13.09 -5.16
N VAL A 206 -12.28 -12.43 -4.81
CA VAL A 206 -12.26 -11.16 -4.04
C VAL A 206 -11.49 -11.31 -2.73
N PRO A 207 -11.68 -12.39 -1.93
CA PRO A 207 -10.88 -12.58 -0.72
C PRO A 207 -9.38 -12.66 -0.97
N ILE A 208 -8.94 -13.04 -2.18
CA ILE A 208 -7.53 -13.18 -2.56
C ILE A 208 -6.98 -11.83 -3.03
N THR A 209 -7.66 -11.16 -3.96
CA THR A 209 -7.20 -9.89 -4.55
C THR A 209 -7.33 -8.71 -3.59
N TYR A 210 -8.29 -8.75 -2.66
CA TYR A 210 -8.49 -7.75 -1.60
C TYR A 210 -7.84 -8.15 -0.28
N PHE A 211 -7.23 -9.34 -0.20
CA PHE A 211 -6.47 -9.78 0.98
C PHE A 211 -5.45 -8.73 1.41
N TYR A 212 -4.78 -8.10 0.43
CA TYR A 212 -3.78 -7.06 0.66
C TYR A 212 -4.31 -5.93 1.54
N ILE A 213 -5.52 -5.41 1.27
CA ILE A 213 -6.12 -4.30 2.02
C ILE A 213 -6.35 -4.71 3.48
N LEU A 214 -6.89 -5.91 3.71
CA LEU A 214 -7.18 -6.41 5.05
C LEU A 214 -5.91 -6.70 5.83
N TYR A 215 -4.97 -7.42 5.22
CA TYR A 215 -3.65 -7.69 5.78
C TYR A 215 -2.94 -6.39 6.17
N PHE A 216 -2.95 -5.40 5.27
CA PHE A 216 -2.25 -4.15 5.50
C PHE A 216 -2.92 -3.32 6.61
N ALA A 217 -4.26 -3.32 6.70
CA ALA A 217 -4.97 -2.72 7.84
C ALA A 217 -4.54 -3.33 9.18
N ILE A 218 -4.50 -4.67 9.27
CA ILE A 218 -4.08 -5.38 10.48
C ILE A 218 -2.62 -5.06 10.82
N LEU A 219 -1.74 -5.05 9.81
CA LEU A 219 -0.33 -4.70 9.97
C LEU A 219 -0.16 -3.29 10.53
N LEU A 220 -0.88 -2.30 9.96
CA LEU A 220 -0.80 -0.90 10.39
C LEU A 220 -1.35 -0.70 11.80
N ILE A 221 -2.46 -1.36 12.16
CA ILE A 221 -3.01 -1.31 13.53
C ILE A 221 -2.04 -1.94 14.53
N HIS A 222 -1.46 -3.10 14.19
CA HIS A 222 -0.45 -3.74 15.03
C HIS A 222 0.79 -2.83 15.20
N ARG A 223 1.24 -2.20 14.11
CA ARG A 223 2.38 -1.28 14.10
C ARG A 223 2.11 -0.03 14.95
N ASP A 224 0.92 0.58 14.83
CA ASP A 224 0.48 1.70 15.68
C ASP A 224 0.53 1.33 17.16
N ARG A 225 -0.03 0.18 17.54
CA ARG A 225 -0.04 -0.25 18.95
C ARG A 225 1.36 -0.43 19.52
N ARG A 226 2.26 -1.05 18.76
CA ARG A 226 3.67 -1.21 19.17
C ARG A 226 4.38 0.13 19.30
N ASP A 227 4.15 1.07 18.38
CA ASP A 227 4.76 2.40 18.46
C ASP A 227 4.18 3.23 19.62
N ASP A 228 2.87 3.12 19.89
CA ASP A 228 2.19 3.74 21.03
C ASP A 228 2.77 3.23 22.37
N GLU A 229 2.99 1.92 22.51
CA GLU A 229 3.65 1.34 23.68
C GLU A 229 5.10 1.84 23.84
N LYS A 230 5.86 1.88 22.73
CA LYS A 230 7.24 2.37 22.73
C LYS A 230 7.31 3.85 23.13
N CYS A 231 6.42 4.68 22.57
CA CYS A 231 6.33 6.10 22.91
C CYS A 231 5.85 6.32 24.35
N GLN A 232 4.92 5.49 24.85
CA GLN A 232 4.48 5.55 26.25
C GLN A 232 5.61 5.22 27.22
N ARG A 233 6.41 4.18 26.93
CA ARG A 233 7.57 3.81 27.76
C ARG A 233 8.66 4.89 27.72
N LYS A 234 8.85 5.54 26.56
CA LYS A 234 9.90 6.54 26.37
C LYS A 234 9.54 7.92 26.95
N TYR A 235 8.32 8.41 26.72
CA TYR A 235 7.94 9.79 27.03
C TYR A 235 6.99 9.91 28.24
N GLY A 236 6.46 8.79 28.78
CA GLY A 236 5.67 8.79 30.02
C GLY A 236 4.46 9.73 29.97
N ASP A 237 4.39 10.67 30.91
CA ASP A 237 3.30 11.64 31.05
C ASP A 237 3.17 12.57 29.83
N ASP A 238 4.28 12.91 29.18
CA ASP A 238 4.26 13.78 28.00
C ASP A 238 3.54 13.09 26.83
N TRP A 239 3.66 11.76 26.72
CA TRP A 239 2.87 11.00 25.75
C TRP A 239 1.38 11.00 26.09
N GLN A 240 1.02 10.91 27.37
CA GLN A 240 -0.37 10.98 27.80
C GLN A 240 -0.98 12.35 27.47
N LYS A 241 -0.24 13.43 27.74
CA LYS A 241 -0.62 14.79 27.34
C LYS A 241 -0.76 14.90 25.82
N TYR A 242 0.18 14.32 25.06
CA TYR A 242 0.11 14.28 23.61
C TYR A 242 -1.16 13.57 23.11
N LYS A 243 -1.52 12.41 23.67
CA LYS A 243 -2.73 11.66 23.34
C LYS A 243 -4.03 12.40 23.66
N GLN A 244 -4.04 13.29 24.65
CA GLN A 244 -5.21 14.12 24.96
C GLN A 244 -5.45 15.21 23.91
N ILE A 245 -4.37 15.73 23.31
CA ILE A 245 -4.42 16.74 22.25
C ILE A 245 -4.72 16.06 20.90
N VAL A 246 -3.90 15.09 20.51
CA VAL A 246 -4.04 14.34 19.26
C VAL A 246 -4.71 13.02 19.60
N ARG A 247 -6.05 13.01 19.59
CA ARG A 247 -6.86 11.88 20.09
C ARG A 247 -6.83 10.66 19.19
N TYR A 248 -6.91 10.89 17.87
CA TYR A 248 -7.02 9.84 16.86
C TYR A 248 -5.68 9.17 16.57
N ARG A 249 -5.70 7.85 16.39
CA ARG A 249 -4.54 7.03 16.04
C ARG A 249 -4.23 7.14 14.56
N ILE A 250 -5.14 6.70 13.70
CA ILE A 250 -4.92 6.60 12.25
C ILE A 250 -6.02 7.34 11.50
N ILE A 251 -7.29 7.09 11.84
CA ILE A 251 -8.45 7.58 11.08
C ILE A 251 -9.13 8.69 11.90
N PRO A 252 -9.01 9.96 11.48
CA PRO A 252 -9.62 11.07 12.20
C PRO A 252 -11.13 10.88 12.32
N GLY A 253 -11.66 11.01 13.55
CA GLY A 253 -13.08 10.84 13.85
C GLY A 253 -13.53 9.40 14.09
N ILE A 254 -12.68 8.39 13.84
CA ILE A 254 -13.05 6.97 13.94
C ILE A 254 -12.12 6.20 14.89
N TYR A 255 -10.80 6.25 14.67
CA TYR A 255 -9.80 5.47 15.39
C TYR A 255 -8.51 6.27 15.60
#